data_AF-A0A7V2PC85-F1
#
_entry.id   AF-A0A7V2PC85-F1
#
_cell.length_a   1.000
_cell.length_b   1.000
_cell.length_c   1.000
_cell.angle_alpha   90.00
_cell.angle_beta   90.00
_cell.angle_gamma   90.00
#
_symmetry.space_group_name_H-M   'P 1'
#
loop_
_entity.id
_entity.type
_entity.pdbx_description
1 polymer ?
#
loop_
_entity_poly.entity_id
_entity_poly.type
_entity_poly.pdbx_seq_one_letter_code
_entity_poly.pdbx_strand_id
1 'polypeptide(L)'
;MMPIFRRLRRRRPFPTDRRYPRDLPPAAREALRQLKQAHELMEQNQPSKAAAIFDKLAEQGSKREAPRAPQLYLQAGRAWIKAGDIERGVQRLNTGLDLMVRMKQLRRLPVVSQRILTELKEHGLTDQAVTFEAKIKNLLATYGLSLASASTPTEKPQLPAKCSYCGGNVLPDEVEWFDNQQASCTYCGSILEAKT
;
A
#
# COMPACT_ATOMS: atom_id res chain seq x y z
N MET A 1 30.61 5.45 -35.10
CA MET A 1 30.17 4.28 -34.32
C MET A 1 30.57 4.52 -32.86
N MET A 2 29.69 5.10 -32.04
CA MET A 2 30.00 5.48 -30.66
C MET A 2 29.33 4.53 -29.67
N PRO A 3 30.05 4.01 -28.66
CA PRO A 3 29.44 3.15 -27.66
C PRO A 3 28.58 3.99 -26.70
N ILE A 4 27.29 3.66 -26.65
CA ILE A 4 26.34 4.17 -25.67
C ILE A 4 26.68 3.53 -24.33
N PHE A 5 27.38 4.26 -23.46
CA PHE A 5 27.50 3.89 -22.06
C PHE A 5 26.10 3.98 -21.42
N ARG A 6 25.42 2.83 -21.32
CA ARG A 6 24.29 2.64 -20.39
C ARG A 6 24.78 3.03 -19.00
N ARG A 7 24.42 4.22 -18.52
CA ARG A 7 24.52 4.55 -17.09
C ARG A 7 23.69 3.50 -16.35
N LEU A 8 24.36 2.49 -15.81
CA LEU A 8 23.81 1.63 -14.79
C LEU A 8 23.20 2.56 -13.74
N ARG A 9 21.87 2.54 -13.61
CA ARG A 9 21.18 3.22 -12.52
C ARG A 9 21.89 2.78 -11.25
N ARG A 10 22.62 3.68 -10.60
CA ARG A 10 23.14 3.45 -9.25
C ARG A 10 21.93 3.01 -8.44
N ARG A 11 21.87 1.73 -8.07
CA ARG A 11 20.96 1.25 -7.04
C ARG A 11 21.19 2.21 -5.87
N ARG A 12 20.13 2.90 -5.43
CA ARG A 12 20.25 3.76 -4.25
C ARG A 12 20.88 2.89 -3.15
N PRO A 13 21.93 3.37 -2.46
CA PRO A 13 22.44 2.67 -1.29
C PRO A 13 21.25 2.35 -0.39
N PHE A 14 21.18 1.12 0.09
CA PHE A 14 20.22 0.71 1.10
C PHE A 14 20.19 1.78 2.19
N PRO A 15 19.02 2.25 2.66
CA PRO A 15 18.97 2.82 3.99
C PRO A 15 19.33 1.66 4.94
N THR A 16 20.61 1.57 5.29
CA THR A 16 21.16 0.62 6.27
C THR A 16 20.66 0.91 7.68
N ASP A 17 19.98 2.04 7.88
CA ASP A 17 19.26 2.29 9.11
C ASP A 17 18.01 1.41 9.14
N ARG A 18 18.15 0.29 9.85
CA ARG A 18 17.13 -0.20 10.78
C ARG A 18 16.62 1.01 11.57
N ARG A 19 15.68 1.78 11.01
CA ARG A 19 15.05 2.88 11.74
C ARG A 19 14.15 2.25 12.77
N TYR A 20 14.73 1.95 13.93
CA TYR A 20 13.95 1.66 15.11
C TYR A 20 13.01 2.85 15.35
N PRO A 21 11.78 2.64 15.84
CA PRO A 21 10.84 3.74 16.08
C PRO A 21 11.39 4.88 16.92
N ARG A 22 12.44 4.65 17.73
CA ARG A 22 13.12 5.66 18.54
C ARG A 22 13.91 6.68 17.71
N ASP A 23 14.40 6.28 16.54
CA ASP A 23 15.21 7.12 15.65
C ASP A 23 14.33 7.95 14.68
N LEU A 24 13.01 7.78 14.77
CA LEU A 24 12.06 8.54 13.98
C LEU A 24 11.83 9.96 14.56
N PRO A 25 11.73 10.99 13.71
CA PRO A 25 11.30 12.31 14.12
C PRO A 25 9.98 12.25 14.92
N PRO A 26 9.74 13.16 15.88
CA PRO A 26 8.53 13.15 16.72
C PRO A 26 7.22 13.02 15.93
N ALA A 27 7.10 13.74 14.81
CA ALA A 27 5.93 13.66 13.93
C ALA A 27 5.74 12.27 13.29
N ALA A 28 6.83 11.59 12.94
CA ALA A 28 6.77 10.24 12.39
C ALA A 28 6.43 9.19 13.45
N ARG A 29 6.92 9.38 14.70
CA ARG A 29 6.51 8.55 15.85
C ARG A 29 5.03 8.68 16.15
N GLU A 30 4.51 9.91 16.11
CA GLU A 30 3.08 10.15 16.32
C GLU A 30 2.23 9.53 15.21
N ALA A 31 2.63 9.69 13.95
CA ALA A 31 1.96 9.04 12.83
C ALA A 31 1.96 7.51 12.97
N LEU A 32 3.06 6.91 13.46
CA LEU A 32 3.13 5.47 13.71
C LEU A 32 2.19 5.03 14.84
N ARG A 33 2.07 5.81 15.93
CA ARG A 33 1.10 5.53 17.01
C ARG A 33 -0.34 5.57 16.50
N GLN A 34 -0.69 6.62 15.74
CA GLN A 34 -2.01 6.75 15.13
C GLN A 34 -2.29 5.59 14.16
N LEU A 35 -1.30 5.19 13.36
CA LEU A 35 -1.44 4.07 12.44
C LEU A 35 -1.69 2.75 13.18
N LYS A 36 -0.96 2.52 14.28
CA LYS A 36 -1.19 1.35 15.16
C LYS A 36 -2.61 1.35 15.73
N GLN A 37 -3.05 2.48 16.27
CA GLN A 37 -4.42 2.65 16.77
C GLN A 37 -5.46 2.38 15.68
N ALA A 38 -5.25 2.85 14.45
CA ALA A 38 -6.17 2.61 13.35
C ALA A 38 -6.29 1.12 13.00
N HIS A 39 -5.17 0.38 13.02
CA HIS A 39 -5.21 -1.07 12.82
C HIS A 39 -5.90 -1.81 13.97
N GLU A 40 -5.68 -1.40 15.23
CA GLU A 40 -6.39 -1.95 16.39
C GLU A 40 -7.91 -1.69 16.30
N LEU A 41 -8.33 -0.50 15.87
CA LEU A 41 -9.74 -0.18 15.66
C LEU A 41 -10.39 -1.04 14.56
N MET A 42 -9.64 -1.40 13.51
CA MET A 42 -10.13 -2.32 12.48
C MET A 42 -10.37 -3.73 13.03
N GLU A 43 -9.53 -4.18 13.96
CA GLU A 43 -9.65 -5.47 14.66
C GLU A 43 -10.82 -5.46 15.65
N GLN A 44 -11.01 -4.34 16.36
CA GLN A 44 -12.12 -4.12 17.29
C GLN A 44 -13.47 -3.86 16.59
N ASN A 45 -13.55 -4.06 15.27
CA ASN A 45 -14.73 -3.80 14.45
C ASN A 45 -15.28 -2.37 14.59
N GLN A 46 -14.40 -1.37 14.72
CA GLN A 46 -14.71 0.06 14.70
C GLN A 46 -14.19 0.71 13.41
N PRO A 47 -14.69 0.30 12.22
CA PRO A 47 -14.12 0.67 10.93
C PRO A 47 -14.22 2.16 10.62
N SER A 48 -15.28 2.86 11.04
CA SER A 48 -15.45 4.31 10.80
C SER A 48 -14.40 5.16 11.50
N LYS A 49 -14.08 4.82 12.77
CA LYS A 49 -13.01 5.50 13.52
C LYS A 49 -11.64 5.23 12.92
N ALA A 50 -11.38 3.98 12.52
CA ALA A 50 -10.15 3.62 11.84
C ALA A 50 -9.98 4.38 10.52
N ALA A 51 -11.05 4.45 9.72
CA ALA A 51 -11.06 5.14 8.43
C ALA A 51 -10.71 6.62 8.56
N ALA A 52 -11.28 7.31 9.56
CA ALA A 52 -10.95 8.71 9.83
C ALA A 52 -9.46 8.93 10.16
N ILE A 53 -8.84 8.01 10.90
CA ILE A 53 -7.39 8.08 11.20
C ILE A 53 -6.56 7.83 9.94
N PHE A 54 -6.89 6.80 9.15
CA PHE A 54 -6.19 6.52 7.89
C PHE A 54 -6.29 7.69 6.92
N ASP A 55 -7.46 8.32 6.77
CA ASP A 55 -7.67 9.50 5.93
C ASP A 55 -6.78 10.66 6.36
N LYS A 56 -6.78 10.98 7.67
CA LYS A 56 -5.93 12.05 8.21
C LYS A 56 -4.45 11.78 7.91
N LEU A 57 -3.98 10.55 8.12
CA LEU A 57 -2.59 10.17 7.84
C LEU A 57 -2.27 10.21 6.34
N ALA A 58 -3.21 9.79 5.48
CA ALA A 58 -3.08 9.80 4.03
C ALA A 58 -2.98 11.22 3.49
N GLU A 59 -3.85 12.14 3.95
CA GLU A 59 -3.86 13.55 3.55
C GLU A 59 -2.60 14.29 4.01
N GLN A 60 -2.16 14.05 5.25
CA GLN A 60 -0.91 14.62 5.74
C GLN A 60 0.30 14.05 5.00
N GLY A 61 0.28 12.76 4.72
CA GLY A 61 1.30 12.07 3.93
C GLY A 61 1.38 12.59 2.50
N SER A 62 0.24 12.78 1.84
CA SER A 62 0.20 13.23 0.44
C SER A 62 0.70 14.65 0.28
N LYS A 63 0.41 15.55 1.23
CA LYS A 63 0.96 16.92 1.24
C LYS A 63 2.49 16.97 1.31
N ARG A 64 3.11 15.91 1.83
CA ARG A 64 4.57 15.76 1.96
C ARG A 64 5.16 14.77 0.96
N GLU A 65 4.36 14.31 -0.01
CA GLU A 65 4.71 13.26 -0.96
C GLU A 65 5.31 12.02 -0.27
N ALA A 66 4.80 11.68 0.91
CA ALA A 66 5.27 10.54 1.66
C ALA A 66 4.98 9.26 0.86
N PRO A 67 5.96 8.38 0.59
CA PRO A 67 5.77 7.23 -0.30
C PRO A 67 4.66 6.26 0.13
N ARG A 68 4.22 6.32 1.39
CA ARG A 68 3.17 5.46 1.95
C ARG A 68 1.77 6.07 1.86
N ALA A 69 1.66 7.35 1.50
CA ALA A 69 0.36 8.03 1.38
C ALA A 69 -0.64 7.31 0.47
N PRO A 70 -0.26 6.74 -0.70
CA PRO A 70 -1.19 5.96 -1.51
C PRO A 70 -1.79 4.79 -0.73
N GLN A 71 -0.98 4.00 -0.04
CA GLN A 71 -1.46 2.86 0.74
C GLN A 71 -2.41 3.29 1.86
N LEU A 72 -2.15 4.43 2.49
CA LEU A 72 -3.02 4.96 3.55
C LEU A 72 -4.40 5.34 3.01
N TYR A 73 -4.48 5.93 1.81
CA TYR A 73 -5.77 6.15 1.14
C TYR A 73 -6.49 4.84 0.82
N LEU A 74 -5.77 3.82 0.35
CA LEU A 74 -6.36 2.51 0.07
C LEU A 74 -6.91 1.86 1.34
N GLN A 75 -6.17 1.97 2.44
CA GLN A 75 -6.61 1.43 3.73
C GLN A 75 -7.79 2.20 4.31
N ALA A 76 -7.84 3.53 4.13
CA ALA A 76 -9.00 4.33 4.47
C ALA A 76 -10.22 3.90 3.65
N GLY A 77 -10.04 3.64 2.35
CA GLY A 77 -11.10 3.15 1.47
C GLY A 77 -11.71 1.84 1.93
N ARG A 78 -10.85 0.85 2.25
CA ARG A 78 -11.27 -0.43 2.85
C ARG A 78 -12.02 -0.25 4.16
N ALA A 79 -11.55 0.65 5.02
CA ALA A 79 -12.18 0.93 6.30
C ALA A 79 -13.54 1.61 6.14
N TRP A 80 -13.70 2.56 5.21
CA TRP A 80 -14.99 3.18 4.92
C TRP A 80 -16.00 2.20 4.31
N ILE A 81 -15.57 1.34 3.39
CA ILE A 81 -16.41 0.25 2.86
C ILE A 81 -16.89 -0.66 3.99
N LYS A 82 -15.98 -1.09 4.88
CA LYS A 82 -16.34 -1.89 6.05
C LYS A 82 -17.29 -1.16 7.01
N ALA A 83 -17.24 0.17 7.05
CA ALA A 83 -18.14 1.01 7.84
C ALA A 83 -19.50 1.25 7.16
N GLY A 84 -19.72 0.77 5.94
CA GLY A 84 -20.94 0.97 5.16
C GLY A 84 -20.97 2.25 4.33
N ASP A 85 -19.97 3.12 4.42
CA ASP A 85 -19.83 4.32 3.59
C ASP A 85 -19.10 3.97 2.29
N ILE A 86 -19.83 3.31 1.39
CA ILE A 86 -19.29 2.74 0.15
C ILE A 86 -18.78 3.84 -0.78
N GLU A 87 -19.51 4.94 -0.91
CA GLU A 87 -19.16 6.05 -1.79
C GLU A 87 -17.82 6.67 -1.39
N ARG A 88 -17.68 7.04 -0.11
CA ARG A 88 -16.41 7.56 0.42
C ARG A 88 -15.29 6.54 0.28
N GLY A 89 -15.59 5.27 0.55
CA GLY A 89 -14.63 4.19 0.42
C GLY A 89 -14.05 4.05 -0.98
N VAL A 90 -14.91 3.98 -2.00
CA VAL A 90 -14.51 3.91 -3.42
C VAL A 90 -13.77 5.18 -3.84
N GLN A 91 -14.17 6.36 -3.37
CA GLN A 91 -13.45 7.61 -3.63
C GLN A 91 -12.02 7.57 -3.09
N ARG A 92 -11.81 7.07 -1.86
CA ARG A 92 -10.47 6.94 -1.27
C ARG A 92 -9.61 5.89 -1.98
N LEU A 93 -10.20 4.76 -2.39
CA LEU A 93 -9.51 3.75 -3.21
C LEU A 93 -8.99 4.36 -4.52
N ASN A 94 -9.85 5.09 -5.23
CA ASN A 94 -9.48 5.80 -6.46
C ASN A 94 -8.36 6.82 -6.23
N THR A 95 -8.47 7.62 -5.17
CA THR A 95 -7.45 8.61 -4.80
C THR A 95 -6.09 7.95 -4.55
N GLY A 96 -6.07 6.81 -3.85
CA GLY A 96 -4.85 6.04 -3.60
C GLY A 96 -4.19 5.57 -4.89
N LEU A 97 -4.94 4.99 -5.83
CA LEU A 97 -4.40 4.52 -7.11
C LEU A 97 -3.89 5.64 -8.00
N ASP A 98 -4.63 6.74 -8.09
CA ASP A 98 -4.21 7.91 -8.87
C ASP A 98 -2.91 8.50 -8.27
N LEU A 99 -2.77 8.48 -6.94
CA LEU A 99 -1.54 8.89 -6.26
C LEU A 99 -0.39 7.90 -6.49
N MET A 100 -0.63 6.58 -6.54
CA MET A 100 0.40 5.59 -6.91
C MET A 100 1.00 5.92 -8.28
N VAL A 101 0.16 6.27 -9.26
CA VAL A 101 0.60 6.64 -10.61
C VAL A 101 1.45 7.92 -10.57
N ARG A 102 0.96 8.98 -9.93
CA ARG A 102 1.71 10.25 -9.77
C ARG A 102 3.07 10.03 -9.11
N MET A 103 3.13 9.15 -8.11
CA MET A 103 4.34 8.81 -7.37
C MET A 103 5.20 7.71 -8.03
N LYS A 104 4.87 7.30 -9.27
CA LYS A 104 5.61 6.29 -10.06
C LYS A 104 5.69 4.92 -9.39
N GLN A 105 4.72 4.55 -8.56
CA GLN A 105 4.62 3.23 -7.91
C GLN A 105 4.01 2.16 -8.83
N LEU A 106 4.34 2.22 -10.12
CA LEU A 106 3.70 1.42 -11.18
C LEU A 106 3.90 -0.09 -11.00
N ARG A 107 5.02 -0.51 -10.40
CA ARG A 107 5.30 -1.94 -10.13
C ARG A 107 4.25 -2.60 -9.24
N ARG A 108 3.72 -1.86 -8.26
CA ARG A 108 2.74 -2.38 -7.28
C ARG A 108 1.30 -2.24 -7.76
N LEU A 109 1.06 -1.41 -8.77
CA LEU A 109 -0.27 -1.01 -9.22
C LEU A 109 -1.13 -2.21 -9.66
N PRO A 110 -0.65 -3.19 -10.46
CA PRO A 110 -1.47 -4.35 -10.85
C PRO A 110 -1.92 -5.19 -9.66
N VAL A 111 -0.99 -5.55 -8.76
CA VAL A 111 -1.27 -6.41 -7.61
C VAL A 111 -2.29 -5.77 -6.67
N VAL A 112 -2.07 -4.50 -6.34
CA VAL A 112 -2.96 -3.74 -5.46
C VAL A 112 -4.34 -3.56 -6.10
N SER A 113 -4.40 -3.27 -7.40
CA SER A 113 -5.68 -3.09 -8.10
C SER A 113 -6.49 -4.39 -8.16
N GLN A 114 -5.83 -5.52 -8.42
CA GLN A 114 -6.47 -6.82 -8.43
C GLN A 114 -7.02 -7.17 -7.04
N ARG A 115 -6.27 -6.88 -5.98
CA ARG A 115 -6.74 -7.11 -4.61
C ARG A 115 -8.00 -6.30 -4.29
N ILE A 116 -8.01 -5.01 -4.64
CA ILE A 116 -9.17 -4.15 -4.42
C ILE A 116 -10.39 -4.68 -5.19
N LEU A 117 -10.20 -5.13 -6.43
CA LEU A 117 -11.28 -5.74 -7.22
C LEU A 117 -11.87 -6.98 -6.54
N THR A 118 -11.00 -7.86 -6.02
CA THR A 118 -11.44 -9.03 -5.26
C THR A 118 -12.22 -8.61 -4.02
N GLU A 119 -11.70 -7.66 -3.24
CA GLU A 119 -12.35 -7.17 -2.02
C GLU A 119 -13.72 -6.53 -2.31
N LEU A 120 -13.85 -5.72 -3.36
CA LEU A 120 -15.14 -5.14 -3.76
C LEU A 120 -16.16 -6.24 -4.11
N LYS A 121 -15.75 -7.27 -4.85
CA LYS A 121 -16.61 -8.41 -5.21
C LYS A 121 -17.01 -9.24 -3.98
N GLU A 122 -16.08 -9.49 -3.07
CA GLU A 122 -16.34 -10.19 -1.80
C GLU A 122 -17.33 -9.43 -0.91
N HIS A 123 -17.34 -8.10 -0.98
CA HIS A 123 -18.32 -7.25 -0.28
C HIS A 123 -19.66 -7.10 -1.02
N GLY A 124 -19.88 -7.80 -2.15
CA GLY A 124 -21.11 -7.71 -2.95
C GLY A 124 -21.26 -6.41 -3.73
N LEU A 125 -20.20 -5.60 -3.83
CA LEU A 125 -20.18 -4.30 -4.50
C LEU A 125 -19.93 -4.47 -6.02
N THR A 126 -20.76 -5.26 -6.68
CA THR A 126 -20.55 -5.70 -8.07
C THR A 126 -20.51 -4.52 -9.05
N ASP A 127 -21.42 -3.56 -8.93
CA ASP A 127 -21.48 -2.39 -9.83
C ASP A 127 -20.24 -1.49 -9.67
N GLN A 128 -19.82 -1.27 -8.43
CA GLN A 128 -18.60 -0.53 -8.12
C GLN A 128 -17.37 -1.30 -8.63
N ALA A 129 -17.34 -2.63 -8.50
CA ALA A 129 -16.26 -3.46 -9.01
C ALA A 129 -16.15 -3.40 -10.53
N VAL A 130 -17.27 -3.45 -11.27
CA VAL A 130 -17.28 -3.32 -12.74
C VAL A 130 -16.74 -1.95 -13.17
N THR A 131 -17.24 -0.89 -12.54
CA THR A 131 -16.80 0.48 -12.82
C THR A 131 -15.31 0.67 -12.53
N PHE A 132 -14.86 0.15 -11.39
CA PHE A 132 -13.46 0.19 -10.97
C PHE A 132 -12.56 -0.63 -11.91
N GLU A 133 -13.02 -1.81 -12.35
CA GLU A 133 -12.30 -2.69 -13.26
C GLU A 133 -12.05 -2.01 -14.61
N ALA A 134 -13.08 -1.37 -15.18
CA ALA A 134 -12.98 -0.61 -16.42
C ALA A 134 -11.96 0.54 -16.28
N LYS A 135 -12.02 1.33 -15.20
CA LYS A 135 -11.05 2.41 -14.93
C LYS A 135 -9.63 1.85 -14.84
N ILE A 136 -9.42 0.78 -14.08
CA ILE A 136 -8.09 0.22 -13.86
C ILE A 136 -7.50 -0.40 -15.11
N LYS A 137 -8.29 -1.09 -15.93
CA LYS A 137 -7.83 -1.62 -17.22
C LYS A 137 -7.29 -0.51 -18.12
N ASN A 138 -8.01 0.61 -18.22
CA ASN A 138 -7.57 1.79 -18.99
C ASN A 138 -6.30 2.42 -18.39
N LEU A 139 -6.25 2.56 -17.06
CA LEU A 139 -5.10 3.12 -16.36
C LEU A 139 -3.84 2.27 -16.57
N LEU A 140 -3.94 0.95 -16.41
CA LEU A 140 -2.82 0.01 -16.59
C LEU A 140 -2.35 -0.02 -18.05
N ALA A 141 -3.28 -0.05 -19.02
CA ALA A 141 -2.96 -0.07 -20.45
C ALA A 141 -2.13 1.15 -20.87
N THR A 142 -2.39 2.32 -20.28
CA THR A 142 -1.63 3.56 -20.52
C THR A 142 -0.14 3.41 -20.19
N TYR A 143 0.21 2.50 -19.27
CA TYR A 143 1.59 2.21 -18.86
C TYR A 143 2.12 0.88 -19.40
N GLY A 144 1.41 0.24 -20.34
CA GLY A 144 1.78 -1.08 -20.87
C GLY A 144 1.70 -2.20 -19.83
N LEU A 145 0.87 -2.03 -18.80
CA LEU A 145 0.63 -3.00 -17.73
C LEU A 145 -0.73 -3.68 -17.92
N SER A 146 -0.94 -4.81 -17.25
CA SER A 146 -2.23 -5.51 -17.22
C SER A 146 -2.51 -6.05 -15.82
N LEU A 147 -3.79 -6.33 -15.52
CA LEU A 147 -4.17 -7.03 -14.28
C LEU A 147 -3.56 -8.44 -14.21
N ALA A 148 -3.38 -9.11 -15.35
CA ALA A 148 -2.70 -10.41 -15.42
C ALA A 148 -1.20 -10.33 -15.06
N SER A 149 -0.61 -9.14 -15.10
CA SER A 149 0.77 -8.90 -14.67
C SER A 149 0.92 -8.84 -13.14
N ALA A 150 -0.19 -8.89 -12.38
CA ALA A 150 -0.16 -9.16 -10.95
C ALA A 150 0.36 -10.58 -10.74
N SER A 151 1.68 -10.72 -10.66
CA SER A 151 2.35 -12.02 -10.62
C SER A 151 1.94 -12.77 -9.37
N THR A 152 1.50 -14.01 -9.53
CA THR A 152 1.42 -15.00 -8.45
C THR A 152 2.82 -15.22 -7.88
N PRO A 153 2.96 -15.31 -6.54
CA PRO A 153 4.28 -15.49 -5.93
C PRO A 153 4.92 -16.81 -6.35
N THR A 154 6.05 -16.71 -7.05
CA THR A 154 7.16 -17.67 -6.97
C THR A 154 7.54 -17.76 -5.49
N GLU A 155 7.48 -18.95 -4.88
CA GLU A 155 7.78 -19.26 -3.45
C GLU A 155 8.37 -18.08 -2.67
N LYS A 156 7.53 -17.16 -2.20
CA LYS A 156 8.00 -16.02 -1.42
C LYS A 156 8.28 -16.49 0.00
N PRO A 157 9.37 -16.04 0.62
CA PRO A 157 9.65 -16.31 2.03
C PRO A 157 8.47 -15.92 2.90
N GLN A 158 8.21 -16.70 3.97
CA GLN A 158 7.10 -16.40 4.86
C GLN A 158 7.38 -15.11 5.64
N LEU A 159 6.49 -14.12 5.57
CA LEU A 159 6.58 -12.92 6.42
C LEU A 159 5.71 -13.08 7.68
N PRO A 160 5.99 -12.32 8.76
CA PRO A 160 5.07 -12.19 9.88
C PRO A 160 3.70 -11.71 9.39
N ALA A 161 2.61 -12.31 9.86
CA ALA A 161 1.25 -11.92 9.43
C ALA A 161 0.91 -10.46 9.75
N LYS A 162 1.56 -9.87 10.76
CA LYS A 162 1.38 -8.50 11.24
C LYS A 162 2.72 -7.80 11.35
N CYS A 163 2.74 -6.51 11.02
CA CYS A 163 3.89 -5.65 11.28
C CYS A 163 3.97 -5.35 12.78
N SER A 164 5.09 -5.68 13.43
CA SER A 164 5.32 -5.39 14.85
C SER A 164 5.31 -3.90 15.21
N TYR A 165 5.55 -3.03 14.22
CA TYR A 165 5.63 -1.59 14.41
C TYR A 165 4.28 -0.89 14.31
N CYS A 166 3.47 -1.24 13.31
CA CYS A 166 2.20 -0.55 13.05
C CYS A 166 0.96 -1.44 13.17
N GLY A 167 1.09 -2.74 13.43
CA GLY A 167 -0.05 -3.67 13.54
C GLY A 167 -0.74 -4.00 12.21
N GLY A 168 -0.26 -3.49 11.07
CA GLY A 168 -0.86 -3.73 9.76
C GLY A 168 -0.64 -5.16 9.26
N ASN A 169 -1.61 -5.70 8.52
CA ASN A 169 -1.51 -7.01 7.87
C ASN A 169 -0.41 -7.01 6.82
N VAL A 170 0.53 -7.95 6.90
CA VAL A 170 1.60 -8.07 5.92
C VAL A 170 1.19 -9.09 4.88
N LEU A 171 1.06 -8.63 3.65
CA LEU A 171 0.77 -9.49 2.50
C LEU A 171 2.05 -9.61 1.66
N PRO A 172 2.65 -10.81 1.54
CA PRO A 172 3.87 -11.03 0.76
C PRO A 172 3.81 -10.52 -0.68
N ASP A 173 2.62 -10.44 -1.26
CA ASP A 173 2.42 -9.96 -2.62
C ASP A 173 2.33 -8.44 -2.75
N GLU A 174 1.93 -7.73 -1.69
CA GLU A 174 1.78 -6.28 -1.72
C GLU A 174 3.00 -5.49 -1.23
N VAL A 175 3.85 -6.15 -0.44
CA VAL A 175 5.07 -5.53 0.11
C VAL A 175 6.15 -5.35 -0.95
N GLU A 176 7.01 -4.37 -0.72
CA GLU A 176 8.20 -4.18 -1.54
C GLU A 176 9.35 -5.02 -0.97
N TRP A 177 9.73 -6.08 -1.68
CA TRP A 177 10.88 -6.92 -1.35
C TRP A 177 12.20 -6.25 -1.75
N PHE A 178 13.17 -6.27 -0.84
CA PHE A 178 14.54 -5.84 -1.10
C PHE A 178 15.41 -7.02 -1.57
N ASP A 179 15.24 -8.18 -0.95
CA ASP A 179 15.90 -9.46 -1.24
C ASP A 179 15.02 -10.62 -0.75
N ASN A 180 15.56 -11.84 -0.64
CA ASN A 180 14.82 -13.03 -0.19
C ASN A 180 14.67 -13.11 1.34
N GLN A 181 15.05 -12.08 2.10
CA GLN A 181 14.99 -12.07 3.55
C GLN A 181 14.31 -10.80 4.10
N GLN A 182 14.27 -9.71 3.33
CA GLN A 182 13.78 -8.43 3.81
C GLN A 182 12.74 -7.82 2.87
N ALA A 183 11.65 -7.34 3.47
CA ALA A 183 10.61 -6.58 2.79
C ALA A 183 10.23 -5.32 3.57
N SER A 184 9.76 -4.29 2.88
CA SER A 184 9.22 -3.07 3.49
C SER A 184 7.73 -3.23 3.77
N CYS A 185 7.31 -3.00 5.02
CA CYS A 185 5.90 -2.90 5.38
C CYS A 185 5.22 -1.80 4.55
N THR A 186 4.11 -2.15 3.92
CA THR A 186 3.39 -1.26 3.01
C THR A 186 2.77 -0.03 3.70
N TYR A 187 2.45 -0.14 4.99
CA TYR A 187 1.77 0.92 5.74
C TYR A 187 2.76 1.88 6.40
N CYS A 188 3.72 1.37 7.17
CA CYS A 188 4.66 2.21 7.93
C CYS A 188 6.07 2.28 7.34
N GLY A 189 6.40 1.43 6.37
CA GLY A 189 7.75 1.39 5.77
C GLY A 189 8.82 0.72 6.63
N SER A 190 8.47 0.13 7.78
CA SER A 190 9.41 -0.63 8.60
C SER A 190 9.90 -1.86 7.85
N ILE A 191 11.16 -2.22 8.06
CA ILE A 191 11.74 -3.45 7.51
C ILE A 191 11.18 -4.66 8.26
N LEU A 192 10.73 -5.64 7.50
CA LEU A 192 10.21 -6.92 7.96
C LEU A 192 11.19 -8.00 7.51
N GLU A 193 11.53 -8.89 8.43
CA GLU A 193 12.38 -10.05 8.14
C GLU A 193 11.49 -11.27 7.84
N ALA A 194 11.90 -12.04 6.83
CA ALA A 194 11.30 -13.32 6.52
C ALA A 194 11.55 -14.29 7.69
N LYS A 195 10.54 -15.10 7.99
CA LYS A 195 10.68 -16.27 8.85
C LYS A 195 11.51 -17.29 8.09
N THR A 196 12.61 -17.70 8.69
CA THR A 196 13.39 -18.91 8.34
C THR A 196 12.59 -20.17 8.62
#